data_AF-N9QEG2-F1
#
_entry.id   AF-N9QEG2-F1
#
_cell.length_a   1.000
_cell.length_b   1.000
_cell.length_c   1.000
_cell.angle_alpha   90.00
_cell.angle_beta   90.00
_cell.angle_gamma   90.00
#
_symmetry.space_group_name_H-M   'P 1'
#
loop_
_entity.id
_entity.type
_entity.pdbx_description
1 polymer ?
#
loop_
_entity_poly.entity_id
_entity_poly.type
_entity_poly.pdbx_seq_one_letter_code
_entity_poly.pdbx_strand_id
1 'polypeptide(L)'
;MKGLKQCMLIGVCLAASAPALAKIIAWNAELPSSLSAYQGNAQQLAELTGERILIYAHPTSKTQLPTLNSNAASKTQFYSAAVVLPVAEAQVEKLLQHYPNYVGLFPTLKSAKVLEQQGSIQQVKYQVHIPTPIPVLNFKETVVMQHHLGENSISTLIIDAPILYGAGKLEWFALGPHRTLVTVTQWGDLNQPKGFLFSKILNALPEAKLGIPPSTNAFLLEALQQRFKIEHTAALATPIPQLRFNPQQLQKIAQISQKSGQPVSFILPNYQIKEGKVSENLRFSSTYQYFAHPVKKLRPWLAAEATQQLFPRQIKKVELNPVNTQNIDANYKVSVGLGGIQIPFNFKMRFYQPDSLQNQFNANGGDLKFVKGGMRLLPQSQGTLFQITSSMKIHDQAPFLLRAMRSIPYYDVLPAVGGNTVYALKVQQKLR
;
A
#
# COMPACT_ATOMS: atom_id res chain seq x y z
N MET A 1 -26.14 20.32 -76.48
CA MET A 1 -25.84 20.45 -75.03
C MET A 1 -26.39 19.21 -74.31
N LYS A 2 -25.53 18.24 -73.99
CA LYS A 2 -25.26 17.71 -72.62
C LYS A 2 -26.53 17.36 -71.83
N GLY A 3 -26.90 16.08 -71.74
CA GLY A 3 -26.65 15.22 -70.57
C GLY A 3 -27.95 15.09 -69.76
N LEU A 4 -28.27 14.09 -68.94
CA LEU A 4 -27.55 12.92 -68.43
C LEU A 4 -28.64 11.99 -67.85
N LYS A 5 -28.40 10.67 -67.93
CA LYS A 5 -29.23 9.59 -67.38
C LYS A 5 -29.33 9.67 -65.85
N GLN A 6 -30.52 9.49 -65.28
CA GLN A 6 -30.69 9.19 -63.85
C GLN A 6 -30.60 7.68 -63.63
N CYS A 7 -29.52 7.25 -62.99
CA CYS A 7 -29.33 5.92 -62.43
C CYS A 7 -29.76 5.87 -60.96
N MET A 8 -30.19 4.67 -60.55
CA MET A 8 -30.55 4.21 -59.20
C MET A 8 -29.61 4.66 -58.07
N LEU A 9 -30.15 4.69 -56.85
CA LEU A 9 -29.39 4.32 -55.66
C LEU A 9 -30.27 3.56 -54.65
N ILE A 10 -30.07 2.25 -54.60
CA ILE A 10 -30.45 1.35 -53.51
C ILE A 10 -29.48 1.63 -52.36
N GLY A 11 -29.99 2.19 -51.26
CA GLY A 11 -29.21 2.42 -50.05
C GLY A 11 -29.03 1.13 -49.25
N VAL A 12 -27.84 0.53 -49.33
CA VAL A 12 -27.39 -0.48 -48.37
C VAL A 12 -26.96 0.24 -47.09
N CYS A 13 -27.77 0.12 -46.03
CA CYS A 13 -27.37 0.50 -44.69
C CYS A 13 -26.34 -0.51 -44.16
N LEU A 14 -25.05 -0.19 -44.28
CA LEU A 14 -24.00 -0.87 -43.52
C LEU A 14 -24.13 -0.46 -42.05
N ALA A 15 -24.66 -1.38 -41.25
CA ALA A 15 -24.54 -1.35 -39.80
C ALA A 15 -23.05 -1.46 -39.44
N ALA A 16 -22.40 -0.31 -39.21
CA ALA A 16 -21.07 -0.27 -38.62
C ALA A 16 -21.18 -0.57 -37.12
N SER A 17 -21.26 -1.85 -36.76
CA SER A 17 -20.82 -2.29 -35.45
C SER A 17 -19.30 -2.12 -35.41
N ALA A 18 -18.80 -1.14 -34.66
CA ALA A 18 -17.39 -1.08 -34.31
C ALA A 18 -17.15 -1.92 -33.04
N PRO A 19 -16.66 -3.16 -33.12
CA PRO A 19 -15.92 -3.70 -32.00
C PRO A 19 -14.57 -2.99 -32.00
N ALA A 20 -14.30 -2.18 -30.98
CA ALA A 20 -12.92 -1.91 -30.60
C ALA A 20 -12.33 -3.26 -30.17
N LEU A 21 -11.73 -3.98 -31.13
CA LEU A 21 -11.05 -5.25 -30.88
C LEU A 21 -9.94 -4.98 -29.85
N ALA A 22 -10.02 -5.65 -28.70
CA ALA A 22 -8.92 -5.67 -27.73
C ALA A 22 -7.68 -6.23 -28.45
N LYS A 23 -6.67 -5.38 -28.67
CA LYS A 23 -5.45 -5.79 -29.38
C LYS A 23 -4.30 -5.86 -28.39
N ILE A 24 -3.64 -7.02 -28.35
CA ILE A 24 -2.46 -7.24 -27.53
C ILE A 24 -1.36 -6.27 -27.92
N ILE A 25 -0.79 -5.60 -26.91
CA ILE A 25 0.32 -4.67 -27.04
C ILE A 25 1.62 -5.47 -26.92
N ALA A 26 2.46 -5.41 -27.96
CA ALA A 26 3.81 -5.93 -27.89
C ALA A 26 4.62 -5.15 -26.84
N TRP A 27 5.12 -5.87 -25.83
CA TRP A 27 5.82 -5.27 -24.70
C TRP A 27 6.84 -6.26 -24.15
N ASN A 28 8.06 -5.80 -23.92
CA ASN A 28 9.06 -6.55 -23.16
C ASN A 28 9.10 -6.00 -21.73
N ALA A 29 8.78 -6.85 -20.76
CA ALA A 29 8.62 -6.43 -19.37
C ALA A 29 9.97 -6.26 -18.65
N GLU A 30 10.61 -5.10 -18.83
CA GLU A 30 11.81 -4.69 -18.08
C GLU A 30 11.46 -4.18 -16.68
N LEU A 31 10.82 -5.04 -15.89
CA LEU A 31 10.43 -4.74 -14.51
C LEU A 31 11.40 -5.37 -13.52
N PRO A 32 11.82 -4.65 -12.46
CA PRO A 32 12.69 -5.22 -11.45
C PRO A 32 12.01 -6.42 -10.78
N SER A 33 12.75 -7.52 -10.63
CA SER A 33 12.34 -8.61 -9.73
C SER A 33 12.40 -8.12 -8.29
N SER A 34 11.52 -8.64 -7.44
CA SER A 34 11.62 -8.46 -5.98
C SER A 34 12.97 -8.94 -5.46
N LEU A 35 13.53 -10.01 -6.05
CA LEU A 35 14.81 -10.59 -5.63
C LEU A 35 16.03 -9.75 -5.99
N SER A 36 15.89 -8.66 -6.76
CA SER A 36 17.01 -7.80 -7.14
C SER A 36 17.73 -7.19 -5.92
N ALA A 37 16.97 -6.82 -4.89
CA ALA A 37 17.50 -6.34 -3.62
C ALA A 37 18.22 -7.45 -2.82
N TYR A 38 18.08 -8.72 -3.22
CA TYR A 38 18.59 -9.92 -2.55
C TYR A 38 19.48 -10.77 -3.47
N GLN A 39 20.04 -10.18 -4.54
CA GLN A 39 20.94 -10.86 -5.46
C GLN A 39 20.33 -12.16 -6.05
N GLY A 40 19.02 -12.17 -6.29
CA GLY A 40 18.33 -13.36 -6.80
C GLY A 40 18.01 -14.43 -5.74
N ASN A 41 18.29 -14.19 -4.45
CA ASN A 41 18.12 -15.20 -3.41
C ASN A 41 16.73 -15.12 -2.76
N ALA A 42 15.83 -16.02 -3.16
CA ALA A 42 14.48 -16.14 -2.60
C ALA A 42 14.49 -16.53 -1.11
N GLN A 43 15.41 -17.38 -0.68
CA GLN A 43 15.51 -17.83 0.71
C GLN A 43 15.81 -16.65 1.66
N GLN A 44 16.75 -15.77 1.30
CA GLN A 44 17.07 -14.58 2.09
C GLN A 44 15.88 -13.61 2.21
N LEU A 45 15.12 -13.40 1.12
CA LEU A 45 13.91 -12.59 1.16
C LEU A 45 12.84 -13.25 2.05
N ALA A 46 12.67 -14.56 1.94
CA ALA A 46 11.73 -15.32 2.75
C ALA A 46 12.08 -15.30 4.25
N GLU A 47 13.36 -15.39 4.60
CA GLU A 47 13.84 -15.33 5.99
C GLU A 47 13.57 -13.97 6.64
N LEU A 48 13.81 -12.87 5.92
CA LEU A 48 13.48 -11.54 6.43
C LEU A 48 11.95 -11.35 6.56
N THR A 49 11.21 -11.85 5.58
CA THR A 49 9.74 -11.81 5.54
C THR A 49 9.14 -12.57 6.73
N GLY A 50 9.51 -13.85 6.91
CA GLY A 50 8.97 -14.71 7.97
C GLY A 50 7.44 -14.84 7.89
N GLU A 51 6.77 -14.72 9.03
CA GLU A 51 5.30 -14.77 9.13
C GLU A 51 4.59 -13.43 8.80
N ARG A 52 5.33 -12.46 8.25
CA ARG A 52 4.85 -11.10 7.99
C ARG A 52 4.64 -10.88 6.50
N ILE A 53 4.05 -9.73 6.15
CA ILE A 53 4.18 -9.18 4.80
C ILE A 53 5.28 -8.12 4.85
N LEU A 54 6.37 -8.32 4.09
CA LEU A 54 7.45 -7.36 3.95
C LEU A 54 7.18 -6.47 2.73
N ILE A 55 7.45 -5.17 2.83
CA ILE A 55 7.25 -4.17 1.78
C ILE A 55 8.48 -3.27 1.71
N TYR A 56 9.01 -3.02 0.51
CA TYR A 56 10.16 -2.14 0.29
C TYR A 56 10.15 -1.54 -1.12
N ALA A 57 10.88 -0.45 -1.30
CA ALA A 57 11.04 0.16 -2.62
C ALA A 57 12.37 -0.25 -3.28
N HIS A 58 12.36 -0.20 -4.61
CA HIS A 58 13.55 -0.22 -5.45
C HIS A 58 14.14 1.20 -5.57
N PRO A 59 15.43 1.33 -5.93
CA PRO A 59 15.98 2.60 -6.40
C PRO A 59 15.15 3.18 -7.55
N THR A 60 15.08 4.49 -7.64
CA THR A 60 14.38 5.14 -8.78
C THR A 60 15.10 4.81 -10.08
N SER A 61 14.36 4.42 -11.11
CA SER A 61 14.88 4.15 -12.44
C SER A 61 14.11 4.93 -13.49
N LYS A 62 14.57 4.90 -14.74
CA LYS A 62 13.81 5.36 -15.89
C LYS A 62 13.10 4.16 -16.50
N THR A 63 11.81 4.26 -16.74
CA THR A 63 11.01 3.19 -17.36
C THR A 63 10.22 3.76 -18.54
N GLN A 64 10.22 3.03 -19.64
CA GLN A 64 9.38 3.29 -20.79
C GLN A 64 8.28 2.21 -20.83
N LEU A 65 7.02 2.64 -20.88
CA LEU A 65 5.88 1.76 -21.12
C LEU A 65 5.29 2.08 -22.49
N PRO A 66 4.82 1.08 -23.24
CA PRO A 66 4.19 1.30 -24.54
C PRO A 66 2.87 2.05 -24.45
N THR A 67 2.29 2.17 -23.24
CA THR A 67 1.07 2.92 -22.99
C THR A 67 1.31 4.39 -22.65
N LEU A 68 2.55 4.84 -22.49
CA LEU A 68 2.85 6.26 -22.29
C LEU A 68 2.56 7.05 -23.57
N ASN A 69 1.83 8.17 -23.44
CA ASN A 69 1.49 9.06 -24.56
C ASN A 69 2.70 9.65 -25.29
N SER A 70 3.88 9.62 -24.66
CA SER A 70 5.15 9.93 -25.29
C SER A 70 6.09 8.74 -25.11
N ASN A 71 6.91 8.46 -26.13
CA ASN A 71 8.02 7.50 -26.01
C ASN A 71 9.11 7.97 -25.00
N ALA A 72 8.83 8.95 -24.14
CA ALA A 72 9.75 9.44 -23.14
C ALA A 72 9.71 8.53 -21.90
N ALA A 73 10.89 8.09 -21.48
CA ALA A 73 11.02 7.34 -20.24
C ALA A 73 10.62 8.20 -19.03
N SER A 74 9.77 7.65 -18.17
CA SER A 74 9.34 8.28 -16.92
C SER A 74 10.27 7.90 -15.78
N LYS A 75 10.52 8.83 -14.85
CA LYS A 75 11.21 8.49 -13.59
C LYS A 75 10.23 7.72 -12.70
N THR A 76 10.52 6.46 -12.45
CA THR A 76 9.65 5.53 -11.71
C THR A 76 10.30 5.08 -10.41
N GLN A 77 9.47 4.65 -9.48
CA GLN A 77 9.91 3.95 -8.27
C GLN A 77 8.99 2.77 -8.03
N PHE A 78 9.53 1.57 -8.23
CA PHE A 78 8.80 0.32 -7.98
C PHE A 78 8.83 -0.01 -6.50
N TYR A 79 7.73 -0.58 -6.01
CA TYR A 79 7.63 -1.14 -4.68
C TYR A 79 7.42 -2.64 -4.79
N SER A 80 8.21 -3.42 -4.06
CA SER A 80 7.98 -4.84 -3.85
C SER A 80 7.29 -5.09 -2.53
N ALA A 81 6.52 -6.15 -2.48
CA ALA A 81 6.15 -6.82 -1.25
C ALA A 81 6.32 -8.33 -1.37
N ALA A 82 6.45 -8.99 -0.23
CA ALA A 82 6.69 -10.42 -0.12
C ALA A 82 5.87 -11.03 1.03
N VAL A 83 5.38 -12.25 0.82
CA VAL A 83 4.72 -13.09 1.82
C VAL A 83 5.16 -14.54 1.65
N VAL A 84 5.35 -15.24 2.75
CA VAL A 84 5.59 -16.70 2.73
C VAL A 84 4.28 -17.42 3.02
N LEU A 85 3.86 -18.30 2.11
CA LEU A 85 2.63 -19.07 2.20
C LEU A 85 2.93 -20.54 2.57
N PRO A 86 2.13 -21.17 3.45
CA PRO A 86 2.32 -22.55 3.90
C PRO A 86 1.69 -23.56 2.92
N VAL A 87 1.94 -23.39 1.63
CA VAL A 87 1.45 -24.26 0.56
C VAL A 87 2.53 -24.54 -0.47
N ALA A 88 2.33 -25.58 -1.28
CA ALA A 88 3.21 -25.91 -2.39
C ALA A 88 3.07 -24.90 -3.54
N GLU A 89 4.14 -24.72 -4.29
CA GLU A 89 4.22 -23.76 -5.40
C GLU A 89 3.14 -23.97 -6.46
N ALA A 90 2.88 -25.23 -6.83
CA ALA A 90 1.86 -25.58 -7.81
C ALA A 90 0.44 -25.10 -7.43
N GLN A 91 0.12 -25.00 -6.14
CA GLN A 91 -1.18 -24.48 -5.69
C GLN A 91 -1.28 -22.97 -5.87
N VAL A 92 -0.18 -22.26 -5.60
CA VAL A 92 -0.05 -20.82 -5.81
C VAL A 92 -0.13 -20.50 -7.30
N GLU A 93 0.67 -21.20 -8.10
CA GLU A 93 0.70 -21.06 -9.56
C GLU A 93 -0.71 -21.25 -10.16
N LYS A 94 -1.40 -22.35 -9.81
CA LYS A 94 -2.76 -22.64 -10.28
C LYS A 94 -3.75 -21.53 -9.93
N LEU A 95 -3.64 -20.92 -8.76
CA LEU A 95 -4.50 -19.82 -8.36
C LEU A 95 -4.22 -18.57 -9.20
N LEU A 96 -2.95 -18.23 -9.41
CA LEU A 96 -2.52 -16.97 -10.02
C LEU A 96 -2.65 -16.97 -11.55
N GLN A 97 -2.57 -18.12 -12.20
CA GLN A 97 -2.77 -18.22 -13.65
C GLN A 97 -4.24 -18.17 -14.08
N HIS A 98 -5.19 -18.32 -13.15
CA HIS A 98 -6.61 -18.35 -13.47
C HIS A 98 -7.34 -17.08 -12.98
N TYR A 99 -7.25 -16.00 -13.75
CA TYR A 99 -7.81 -14.69 -13.38
C TYR A 99 -9.29 -14.67 -12.95
N PRO A 100 -10.21 -15.49 -13.49
CA PRO A 100 -11.56 -15.57 -12.96
C PRO A 100 -11.64 -15.94 -11.47
N ASN A 101 -10.69 -16.74 -10.96
CA ASN A 101 -10.60 -17.10 -9.53
C ASN A 101 -10.19 -15.91 -8.64
N TYR A 102 -9.84 -14.77 -9.22
CA TYR A 102 -9.55 -13.56 -8.45
C TYR A 102 -10.84 -12.99 -7.84
N VAL A 103 -12.00 -13.30 -8.43
CA VAL A 103 -13.30 -13.00 -7.84
C VAL A 103 -13.49 -13.86 -6.59
N GLY A 104 -13.75 -13.23 -5.45
CA GLY A 104 -13.81 -13.91 -4.15
C GLY A 104 -12.45 -14.05 -3.45
N LEU A 105 -11.33 -13.97 -4.19
CA LEU A 105 -10.01 -13.78 -3.59
C LEU A 105 -9.80 -12.33 -3.15
N PHE A 106 -10.03 -11.37 -4.06
CA PHE A 106 -9.89 -9.94 -3.74
C PHE A 106 -11.25 -9.36 -3.34
N PRO A 107 -11.41 -8.79 -2.12
CA PRO A 107 -12.71 -8.41 -1.56
C PRO A 107 -13.57 -7.45 -2.39
N THR A 108 -12.94 -6.63 -3.24
CA THR A 108 -13.59 -5.56 -4.03
C THR A 108 -13.78 -5.93 -5.49
N LEU A 109 -13.25 -7.08 -5.92
CA LEU A 109 -13.34 -7.51 -7.30
C LEU A 109 -14.68 -8.21 -7.55
N LYS A 110 -15.45 -7.71 -8.51
CA LYS A 110 -16.78 -8.23 -8.87
C LYS A 110 -16.75 -9.10 -10.12
N SER A 111 -15.83 -8.84 -11.04
CA SER A 111 -15.60 -9.71 -12.19
C SER A 111 -14.16 -9.60 -12.67
N ALA A 112 -13.69 -10.69 -13.28
CA ALA A 112 -12.46 -10.78 -14.04
C ALA A 112 -12.77 -11.57 -15.31
N LYS A 113 -12.73 -10.91 -16.47
CA LYS A 113 -13.07 -11.51 -17.76
C LYS A 113 -11.90 -11.39 -18.72
N VAL A 114 -11.40 -12.52 -19.21
CA VAL A 114 -10.43 -12.56 -20.31
C VAL A 114 -11.12 -11.99 -21.56
N LEU A 115 -10.52 -10.95 -22.14
CA LEU A 115 -10.97 -10.29 -23.35
C LEU A 115 -10.32 -10.88 -24.60
N GLU A 116 -9.02 -11.15 -24.51
CA GLU A 116 -8.17 -11.60 -25.62
C GLU A 116 -7.04 -12.47 -25.07
N GLN A 117 -6.59 -13.45 -25.85
CA GLN A 117 -5.47 -14.33 -25.50
C GLN A 117 -4.63 -14.65 -26.73
N GLN A 118 -3.30 -14.51 -26.60
CA GLN A 118 -2.33 -14.93 -27.60
C GLN A 118 -1.11 -15.54 -26.91
N GLY A 119 -0.96 -16.87 -27.03
CA GLY A 119 0.09 -17.59 -26.33
C GLY A 119 0.01 -17.39 -24.81
N SER A 120 1.11 -16.94 -24.20
CA SER A 120 1.22 -16.63 -22.78
C SER A 120 0.72 -15.24 -22.39
N ILE A 121 0.16 -14.48 -23.34
CA ILE A 121 -0.34 -13.12 -23.12
C ILE A 121 -1.87 -13.14 -23.07
N GLN A 122 -2.44 -12.55 -22.02
CA GLN A 122 -3.88 -12.42 -21.83
C GLN A 122 -4.26 -10.99 -21.44
N GLN A 123 -5.26 -10.43 -22.12
CA GLN A 123 -5.85 -9.16 -21.73
C GLN A 123 -7.11 -9.43 -20.91
N VAL A 124 -7.22 -8.81 -19.73
CA VAL A 124 -8.28 -9.09 -18.76
C VAL A 124 -8.95 -7.80 -18.33
N LYS A 125 -10.28 -7.83 -18.33
CA LYS A 125 -11.15 -6.78 -17.82
C LYS A 125 -11.58 -7.12 -16.39
N TYR A 126 -11.26 -6.24 -15.47
CA TYR A 126 -11.62 -6.29 -14.07
C TYR A 126 -12.70 -5.25 -13.76
N GLN A 127 -13.68 -5.62 -12.94
CA GLN A 127 -14.64 -4.66 -12.36
C GLN A 127 -14.42 -4.60 -10.86
N VAL A 128 -14.05 -3.41 -10.38
CA VAL A 128 -13.81 -3.13 -8.96
C VAL A 128 -14.97 -2.32 -8.42
N HIS A 129 -15.54 -2.77 -7.29
CA HIS A 129 -16.61 -2.05 -6.60
C HIS A 129 -16.34 -2.00 -5.09
N ILE A 130 -16.16 -0.78 -4.58
CA ILE A 130 -16.08 -0.48 -3.15
C ILE A 130 -17.34 0.30 -2.78
N PRO A 131 -18.38 -0.36 -2.23
CA PRO A 131 -19.56 0.34 -1.75
C PRO A 131 -19.22 1.08 -0.47
N THR A 132 -19.65 2.33 -0.36
CA THR A 132 -19.46 3.16 0.83
C THR A 132 -20.83 3.62 1.36
N PRO A 133 -20.95 3.96 2.65
CA PRO A 133 -22.19 4.51 3.21
C PRO A 133 -22.60 5.86 2.60
N ILE A 134 -21.71 6.52 1.85
CA ILE A 134 -21.93 7.82 1.23
C ILE A 134 -21.98 7.59 -0.28
N PRO A 135 -23.16 7.53 -0.92
CA PRO A 135 -23.28 7.06 -2.31
C PRO A 135 -22.36 7.74 -3.32
N VAL A 136 -22.07 9.03 -3.14
CA VAL A 136 -21.16 9.80 -4.02
C VAL A 136 -19.68 9.39 -3.89
N LEU A 137 -19.32 8.62 -2.86
CA LEU A 137 -17.99 8.06 -2.64
C LEU A 137 -17.90 6.58 -3.03
N ASN A 138 -18.96 6.01 -3.63
CA ASN A 138 -18.89 4.65 -4.16
C ASN A 138 -17.86 4.58 -5.29
N PHE A 139 -16.88 3.69 -5.13
CA PHE A 139 -15.87 3.46 -6.15
C PHE A 139 -16.36 2.32 -7.06
N LYS A 140 -16.62 2.62 -8.33
CA LYS A 140 -17.05 1.65 -9.34
C LYS A 140 -16.23 1.86 -10.59
N GLU A 141 -15.18 1.07 -10.74
CA GLU A 141 -14.21 1.25 -11.82
C GLU A 141 -14.05 -0.02 -12.64
N THR A 142 -13.83 0.18 -13.93
CA THR A 142 -13.42 -0.87 -14.85
C THR A 142 -11.93 -0.67 -15.11
N VAL A 143 -11.18 -1.76 -15.02
CA VAL A 143 -9.74 -1.76 -15.28
C VAL A 143 -9.43 -2.84 -16.31
N VAL A 144 -8.65 -2.49 -17.32
CA VAL A 144 -8.16 -3.43 -18.33
C VAL A 144 -6.65 -3.53 -18.16
N MET A 145 -6.17 -4.76 -17.95
CA MET A 145 -4.76 -5.05 -17.84
C MET A 145 -4.37 -6.12 -18.84
N GLN A 146 -3.12 -6.07 -19.30
CA GLN A 146 -2.51 -7.14 -20.06
C GLN A 146 -1.50 -7.87 -19.19
N HIS A 147 -1.62 -9.18 -19.11
CA HIS A 147 -0.77 -10.06 -18.34
C HIS A 147 0.07 -10.95 -19.25
N HIS A 148 1.35 -11.05 -18.95
CA HIS A 148 2.33 -11.88 -19.64
C HIS A 148 2.81 -12.95 -18.67
N LEU A 149 2.40 -14.19 -18.91
CA LEU A 149 2.84 -15.34 -18.13
C LEU A 149 4.27 -15.73 -18.54
N GLY A 150 5.17 -15.73 -17.56
CA GLY A 150 6.49 -16.35 -17.63
C GLY A 150 6.51 -17.67 -16.86
N GLU A 151 7.71 -18.21 -16.64
CA GLU A 151 7.89 -19.50 -15.95
C GLU A 151 7.34 -19.49 -14.52
N ASN A 152 7.79 -18.54 -13.70
CA ASN A 152 7.36 -18.38 -12.31
C ASN A 152 6.88 -16.96 -11.99
N SER A 153 6.36 -16.26 -13.01
CA SER A 153 5.95 -14.87 -12.87
C SER A 153 4.81 -14.47 -13.82
N ILE A 154 4.11 -13.41 -13.45
CA ILE A 154 3.13 -12.72 -14.30
C ILE A 154 3.49 -11.24 -14.35
N SER A 155 3.99 -10.78 -15.50
CA SER A 155 4.19 -9.35 -15.75
C SER A 155 2.88 -8.72 -16.21
N THR A 156 2.57 -7.52 -15.74
CA THR A 156 1.29 -6.85 -15.93
C THR A 156 1.51 -5.44 -16.43
N LEU A 157 0.75 -5.04 -17.42
CA LEU A 157 0.70 -3.70 -17.99
C LEU A 157 -0.73 -3.15 -17.88
N ILE A 158 -0.88 -1.93 -17.35
CA ILE A 158 -2.18 -1.23 -17.36
C ILE A 158 -2.46 -0.75 -18.80
N ILE A 159 -3.62 -1.12 -19.33
CA ILE A 159 -4.11 -0.71 -20.66
C ILE A 159 -5.12 0.43 -20.52
N ASP A 160 -6.07 0.29 -19.61
CA ASP A 160 -7.09 1.29 -19.33
C ASP A 160 -7.49 1.23 -17.85
N ALA A 161 -7.32 2.33 -17.12
CA ALA A 161 -7.63 2.43 -15.70
C ALA A 161 -7.70 3.91 -15.26
N PRO A 162 -8.27 4.18 -14.07
CA PRO A 162 -8.16 5.49 -13.42
C PRO A 162 -6.70 5.93 -13.18
N ILE A 163 -5.80 4.98 -12.91
CA ILE A 163 -4.36 5.23 -12.87
C ILE A 163 -3.82 4.94 -14.27
N LEU A 164 -3.49 5.99 -15.01
CA LEU A 164 -3.23 5.91 -16.44
C LEU A 164 -2.11 4.96 -16.84
N TYR A 165 -1.01 5.03 -16.10
CA TYR A 165 0.19 4.30 -16.41
C TYR A 165 0.57 3.46 -15.22
N GLY A 166 0.89 2.21 -15.46
CA GLY A 166 1.38 1.33 -14.43
C GLY A 166 1.79 -0.01 -15.00
N ALA A 167 2.72 -0.62 -14.29
CA ALA A 167 3.20 -1.94 -14.60
C ALA A 167 3.57 -2.65 -13.30
N GLY A 168 3.50 -3.97 -13.32
CA GLY A 168 3.87 -4.78 -12.19
C GLY A 168 4.26 -6.18 -12.57
N LYS A 169 4.83 -6.90 -11.61
CA LYS A 169 5.28 -8.27 -11.76
C LYS A 169 4.92 -9.01 -10.49
N LEU A 170 4.15 -10.07 -10.64
CA LEU A 170 3.93 -11.06 -9.59
C LEU A 170 4.94 -12.19 -9.81
N GLU A 171 5.58 -12.69 -8.76
CA GLU A 171 6.54 -13.79 -8.84
C GLU A 171 6.29 -14.78 -7.70
N TRP A 172 6.52 -16.07 -7.95
CA TRP A 172 6.47 -17.12 -6.93
C TRP A 172 7.74 -17.97 -6.97
N PHE A 173 8.14 -18.48 -5.80
CA PHE A 173 9.36 -19.28 -5.64
C PHE A 173 9.14 -20.39 -4.62
N ALA A 174 9.44 -21.63 -4.98
CA ALA A 174 9.52 -22.73 -4.01
C ALA A 174 10.59 -22.47 -2.94
N LEU A 175 10.20 -22.63 -1.68
CA LEU A 175 11.12 -22.66 -0.51
C LEU A 175 11.23 -24.06 0.10
N GLY A 176 10.39 -24.99 -0.37
CA GLY A 176 10.27 -26.37 0.09
C GLY A 176 8.94 -26.98 -0.34
N PRO A 177 8.66 -28.26 0.01
CA PRO A 177 7.48 -28.99 -0.47
C PRO A 177 6.12 -28.34 -0.13
N HIS A 178 6.06 -27.57 0.96
CA HIS A 178 4.85 -26.94 1.47
C HIS A 178 5.06 -25.46 1.82
N ARG A 179 6.05 -24.82 1.19
CA ARG A 179 6.34 -23.40 1.44
C ARG A 179 6.68 -22.71 0.13
N THR A 180 6.00 -21.60 -0.12
CA THR A 180 6.21 -20.77 -1.30
C THR A 180 6.34 -19.31 -0.90
N LEU A 181 7.35 -18.64 -1.43
CA LEU A 181 7.47 -17.19 -1.38
C LEU A 181 6.65 -16.62 -2.54
N VAL A 182 5.74 -15.70 -2.24
CA VAL A 182 5.02 -14.93 -3.26
C VAL A 182 5.38 -13.46 -3.12
N THR A 183 5.66 -12.82 -4.24
CA THR A 183 6.04 -11.42 -4.29
C THR A 183 5.24 -10.67 -5.33
N VAL A 184 5.05 -9.38 -5.09
CA VAL A 184 4.47 -8.45 -6.06
C VAL A 184 5.34 -7.22 -6.12
N THR A 185 5.72 -6.79 -7.32
CA THR A 185 6.47 -5.57 -7.58
C THR A 185 5.66 -4.70 -8.51
N GLN A 186 5.35 -3.46 -8.13
CA GLN A 186 4.51 -2.59 -8.96
C GLN A 186 4.89 -1.12 -8.88
N TRP A 187 4.53 -0.40 -9.94
CA TRP A 187 4.55 1.04 -10.03
C TRP A 187 3.27 1.51 -10.76
N GLY A 188 2.73 2.63 -10.33
CA GLY A 188 1.63 3.32 -11.02
C GLY A 188 1.81 4.82 -10.90
N ASP A 189 1.45 5.56 -11.95
CA ASP A 189 1.55 7.01 -11.98
C ASP A 189 0.38 7.67 -11.24
N LEU A 190 0.63 8.10 -10.01
CA LEU A 190 -0.33 8.81 -9.16
C LEU A 190 -0.32 10.33 -9.39
N ASN A 191 0.46 10.84 -10.35
CA ASN A 191 0.53 12.27 -10.64
C ASN A 191 -0.57 12.74 -11.59
N GLN A 192 -1.05 11.85 -12.45
CA GLN A 192 -2.08 12.14 -13.45
C GLN A 192 -3.29 11.19 -13.30
N PRO A 193 -3.95 11.14 -12.12
CA PRO A 193 -5.10 10.28 -11.95
C PRO A 193 -6.27 10.72 -12.85
N LYS A 194 -6.85 9.78 -13.58
CA LYS A 194 -8.20 9.89 -14.16
C LYS A 194 -9.24 9.40 -13.15
N GLY A 195 -10.50 9.77 -13.39
CA GLY A 195 -11.61 9.43 -12.49
C GLY A 195 -11.87 10.50 -11.42
N PHE A 196 -13.13 10.90 -11.31
CA PHE A 196 -13.56 12.01 -10.46
C PHE A 196 -13.25 11.79 -8.97
N LEU A 197 -13.51 10.59 -8.45
CA LEU A 197 -13.33 10.30 -7.02
C LEU A 197 -11.86 10.20 -6.64
N PHE A 198 -11.06 9.46 -7.42
CA PHE A 198 -9.63 9.25 -7.15
C PHE A 198 -8.84 10.56 -7.24
N SER A 199 -9.12 11.39 -8.26
CA SER A 199 -8.52 12.73 -8.39
C SER A 199 -8.90 13.66 -7.24
N LYS A 200 -10.17 13.67 -6.80
CA LYS A 200 -10.61 14.46 -5.65
C LYS A 200 -9.91 14.04 -4.35
N ILE A 201 -9.79 12.74 -4.08
CA ILE A 201 -9.11 12.23 -2.88
C ILE A 201 -7.63 12.63 -2.90
N LEU A 202 -6.94 12.43 -4.01
CA LEU A 202 -5.51 12.76 -4.11
C LEU A 202 -5.22 14.27 -4.04
N ASN A 203 -6.15 15.10 -4.51
CA ASN A 203 -6.03 16.55 -4.37
C ASN A 203 -6.32 17.02 -2.94
N ALA A 204 -7.28 16.39 -2.27
CA ALA A 204 -7.64 16.64 -0.87
C ALA A 204 -6.53 16.20 0.12
N LEU A 205 -5.93 15.05 -0.14
CA LEU A 205 -4.89 14.44 0.67
C LEU A 205 -3.68 14.10 -0.20
N PRO A 206 -2.86 15.09 -0.61
CA PRO A 206 -1.69 14.85 -1.45
C PRO A 206 -0.71 13.86 -0.82
N GLU A 207 -0.63 13.84 0.52
CA GLU A 207 0.16 12.89 1.28
C GLU A 207 -0.21 11.43 1.03
N ALA A 208 -1.47 11.14 0.65
CA ALA A 208 -1.91 9.78 0.35
C ALA A 208 -1.10 9.15 -0.79
N LYS A 209 -0.57 9.95 -1.72
CA LYS A 209 0.30 9.47 -2.81
C LYS A 209 1.56 8.75 -2.30
N LEU A 210 2.04 9.11 -1.11
CA LEU A 210 3.21 8.48 -0.49
C LEU A 210 2.85 7.12 0.16
N GLY A 211 1.61 6.97 0.64
CA GLY A 211 1.15 5.76 1.32
C GLY A 211 0.47 4.73 0.41
N ILE A 212 -0.01 5.13 -0.78
CA ILE A 212 -0.71 4.23 -1.71
C ILE A 212 0.18 3.10 -2.23
N PRO A 213 1.39 3.35 -2.77
CA PRO A 213 2.21 2.28 -3.35
C PRO A 213 2.46 1.08 -2.40
N PRO A 214 2.90 1.27 -1.13
CA PRO A 214 3.05 0.14 -0.22
C PRO A 214 1.70 -0.49 0.17
N SER A 215 0.61 0.29 0.22
CA SER A 215 -0.72 -0.20 0.60
C SER A 215 -1.37 -1.07 -0.48
N THR A 216 -1.16 -0.77 -1.77
CA THR A 216 -1.69 -1.61 -2.86
C THR A 216 -1.03 -3.00 -2.86
N ASN A 217 0.29 -3.05 -2.66
CA ASN A 217 1.02 -4.31 -2.50
C ASN A 217 0.54 -5.11 -1.28
N ALA A 218 0.38 -4.42 -0.14
CA ALA A 218 -0.16 -5.00 1.07
C ALA A 218 -1.55 -5.63 0.85
N PHE A 219 -2.45 -4.92 0.17
CA PHE A 219 -3.79 -5.41 -0.13
C PHE A 219 -3.77 -6.73 -0.91
N LEU A 220 -2.93 -6.84 -1.94
CA LEU A 220 -2.84 -8.05 -2.75
C LEU A 220 -2.31 -9.24 -1.95
N LEU A 221 -1.23 -9.03 -1.19
CA LEU A 221 -0.62 -10.11 -0.42
C LEU A 221 -1.41 -10.47 0.83
N GLU A 222 -2.18 -9.55 1.42
CA GLU A 222 -3.10 -9.87 2.52
C GLU A 222 -4.21 -10.81 2.05
N ALA A 223 -4.77 -10.59 0.86
CA ALA A 223 -5.77 -11.49 0.27
C ALA A 223 -5.23 -12.91 0.06
N LEU A 224 -4.01 -13.02 -0.48
CA LEU A 224 -3.34 -14.32 -0.64
C LEU A 224 -3.02 -14.96 0.71
N GLN A 225 -2.55 -14.16 1.68
CA GLN A 225 -2.29 -14.64 3.02
C GLN A 225 -3.55 -15.20 3.68
N GLN A 226 -4.68 -14.50 3.62
CA GLN A 226 -5.95 -14.95 4.19
C GLN A 226 -6.50 -16.20 3.48
N ARG A 227 -6.20 -16.38 2.19
CA ARG A 227 -6.60 -17.58 1.44
C ARG A 227 -5.88 -18.84 1.92
N PHE A 228 -4.59 -18.74 2.24
CA PHE A 228 -3.73 -19.91 2.48
C PHE A 228 -3.28 -20.09 3.93
N LYS A 229 -3.31 -19.04 4.75
CA LYS A 229 -2.97 -19.12 6.17
C LYS A 229 -4.23 -19.27 7.01
N ILE A 230 -4.16 -20.15 8.00
CA ILE A 230 -5.14 -20.16 9.09
C ILE A 230 -4.88 -18.93 9.94
N GLU A 231 -5.92 -18.14 10.21
CA GLU A 231 -5.78 -16.97 11.07
C GLU A 231 -5.39 -17.40 12.49
N HIS A 232 -4.20 -17.00 12.92
CA HIS A 232 -3.74 -17.16 14.29
C HIS A 232 -3.61 -15.79 14.93
N THR A 233 -4.27 -15.61 16.08
CA THR A 233 -4.14 -14.39 16.89
C THR A 233 -3.27 -14.69 18.10
N ALA A 234 -2.13 -14.01 18.20
CA ALA A 234 -1.23 -14.16 19.34
C ALA A 234 -1.62 -13.19 20.47
N ALA A 235 -1.65 -13.66 21.72
CA ALA A 235 -1.79 -12.77 22.86
C ALA A 235 -0.53 -11.91 23.00
N LEU A 236 -0.70 -10.59 23.12
CA LEU A 236 0.42 -9.66 23.29
C LEU A 236 0.49 -9.18 24.75
N ALA A 237 1.58 -9.55 25.42
CA ALA A 237 1.83 -9.16 26.81
C ALA A 237 2.35 -7.72 26.95
N THR A 238 2.96 -7.17 25.90
CA THR A 238 3.46 -5.79 25.87
C THR A 238 2.47 -4.85 25.21
N PRO A 239 2.58 -3.53 25.41
CA PRO A 239 1.68 -2.60 24.76
C PRO A 239 1.80 -2.65 23.22
N ILE A 240 2.99 -2.87 22.69
CA ILE A 240 3.31 -2.86 21.25
C ILE A 240 4.18 -4.09 20.95
N PRO A 241 4.00 -4.75 19.79
CA PRO A 241 4.84 -5.88 19.42
C PRO A 241 6.29 -5.46 19.19
N GLN A 242 7.22 -6.26 19.68
CA GLN A 242 8.65 -6.05 19.47
C GLN A 242 9.16 -6.97 18.35
N LEU A 243 9.48 -6.40 17.20
CA LEU A 243 10.18 -7.12 16.16
C LEU A 243 11.63 -7.37 16.59
N ARG A 244 12.02 -8.65 16.63
CA ARG A 244 13.41 -9.06 16.85
C ARG A 244 14.03 -9.40 15.52
N PHE A 245 14.96 -8.57 15.08
CA PHE A 245 15.81 -8.81 13.93
C PHE A 245 17.24 -9.04 14.42
N ASN A 246 17.94 -9.99 13.80
CA ASN A 246 19.37 -10.14 14.04
C ASN A 246 20.15 -8.97 13.39
N PRO A 247 21.44 -8.77 13.71
CA PRO A 247 22.22 -7.67 13.17
C PRO A 247 22.28 -7.64 11.63
N GLN A 248 22.36 -8.80 10.97
CA GLN A 248 22.39 -8.89 9.50
C GLN A 248 21.06 -8.45 8.88
N GLN A 249 19.93 -8.83 9.48
CA GLN A 249 18.60 -8.42 9.05
C GLN A 249 18.40 -6.90 9.23
N LEU A 250 18.82 -6.33 10.36
CA LEU A 250 18.77 -4.87 10.58
C LEU A 250 19.65 -4.13 9.57
N GLN A 251 20.86 -4.63 9.30
CA GLN A 251 21.74 -4.06 8.29
C GLN A 251 21.11 -4.13 6.89
N LYS A 252 20.46 -5.25 6.55
CA LYS A 252 19.75 -5.40 5.28
C LYS A 252 18.60 -4.40 5.14
N ILE A 253 17.79 -4.24 6.19
CA ILE A 253 16.70 -3.24 6.25
C ILE A 253 17.26 -1.83 6.02
N ALA A 254 18.33 -1.46 6.73
CA ALA A 254 18.98 -0.16 6.58
C ALA A 254 19.52 0.05 5.15
N GLN A 255 20.19 -0.95 4.56
CA GLN A 255 20.71 -0.89 3.20
C GLN A 255 19.62 -0.70 2.14
N ILE A 256 18.51 -1.45 2.24
CA ILE A 256 17.38 -1.31 1.31
C ILE A 256 16.79 0.10 1.41
N SER A 257 16.59 0.59 2.65
CA SER A 257 16.05 1.93 2.87
C SER A 257 16.99 3.03 2.37
N GLN A 258 18.30 2.88 2.61
CA GLN A 258 19.32 3.81 2.16
C GLN A 258 19.40 3.88 0.62
N LYS A 259 19.44 2.73 -0.06
CA LYS A 259 19.58 2.67 -1.53
C LYS A 259 18.35 3.20 -2.27
N SER A 260 17.15 2.94 -1.75
CA SER A 260 15.91 3.39 -2.37
C SER A 260 15.50 4.81 -1.95
N GLY A 261 16.02 5.28 -0.81
CA GLY A 261 15.56 6.51 -0.16
C GLY A 261 14.17 6.41 0.45
N GLN A 262 13.60 5.19 0.56
CA GLN A 262 12.24 4.90 1.00
C GLN A 262 12.23 3.98 2.22
N PRO A 263 11.11 3.89 2.95
CA PRO A 263 11.05 3.02 4.12
C PRO A 263 10.85 1.55 3.75
N VAL A 264 11.27 0.67 4.65
CA VAL A 264 10.99 -0.77 4.65
C VAL A 264 9.92 -1.05 5.70
N SER A 265 8.79 -1.64 5.30
CA SER A 265 7.64 -1.87 6.18
C SER A 265 7.30 -3.35 6.31
N PHE A 266 6.74 -3.70 7.46
CA PHE A 266 6.27 -5.04 7.79
C PHE A 266 4.83 -4.94 8.28
N ILE A 267 3.94 -5.75 7.73
CA ILE A 267 2.62 -6.01 8.33
C ILE A 267 2.77 -7.22 9.24
N LEU A 268 2.38 -7.06 10.49
CA LEU A 268 2.54 -8.08 11.51
C LEU A 268 1.28 -8.96 11.60
N PRO A 269 1.40 -10.17 12.20
CA PRO A 269 0.25 -11.01 12.50
C PRO A 269 -0.80 -10.31 13.38
N ASN A 270 -1.98 -10.93 13.49
CA ASN A 270 -3.02 -10.50 14.42
C ASN A 270 -2.53 -10.64 15.87
N TYR A 271 -2.69 -9.59 16.66
CA TYR A 271 -2.43 -9.61 18.10
C TYR A 271 -3.69 -9.31 18.90
N GLN A 272 -3.94 -10.11 19.93
CA GLN A 272 -4.95 -9.80 20.93
C GLN A 272 -4.31 -9.00 22.06
N ILE A 273 -4.87 -7.83 22.35
CA ILE A 273 -4.42 -6.91 23.40
C ILE A 273 -5.53 -6.80 24.44
N LYS A 274 -5.15 -6.90 25.72
CA LYS A 274 -6.06 -6.61 26.83
C LYS A 274 -6.09 -5.11 27.13
N GLU A 275 -7.28 -4.53 27.11
CA GLU A 275 -7.56 -3.16 27.55
C GLU A 275 -8.57 -3.22 28.70
N GLY A 276 -8.04 -3.21 29.93
CA GLY A 276 -8.86 -3.42 31.12
C GLY A 276 -9.51 -4.81 31.12
N LYS A 277 -10.84 -4.86 31.07
CA LYS A 277 -11.63 -6.10 31.05
C LYS A 277 -11.92 -6.62 29.64
N VAL A 278 -11.60 -5.85 28.59
CA VAL A 278 -11.92 -6.19 27.20
C VAL A 278 -10.65 -6.62 26.48
N SER A 279 -10.78 -7.59 25.58
CA SER A 279 -9.71 -8.00 24.66
C SER A 279 -10.05 -7.52 23.25
N GLU A 280 -9.09 -6.92 22.57
CA GLU A 280 -9.24 -6.40 21.21
C GLU A 280 -8.17 -6.97 20.29
N ASN A 281 -8.59 -7.39 19.09
CA ASN A 281 -7.65 -7.80 18.04
C ASN A 281 -7.18 -6.55 17.29
N LEU A 282 -5.86 -6.38 17.24
CA LEU A 282 -5.17 -5.29 16.57
C LEU A 282 -4.12 -5.84 15.60
N ARG A 283 -4.09 -5.24 14.40
CA ARG A 283 -3.05 -5.46 13.41
C ARG A 283 -2.05 -4.33 13.42
N PHE A 284 -0.79 -4.66 13.60
CA PHE A 284 0.30 -3.70 13.63
C PHE A 284 1.04 -3.68 12.30
N SER A 285 1.57 -2.53 11.94
CA SER A 285 2.65 -2.41 10.98
C SER A 285 3.89 -1.84 11.66
N SER A 286 5.07 -2.23 11.18
CA SER A 286 6.33 -1.65 11.60
C SER A 286 7.12 -1.18 10.39
N THR A 287 7.54 0.08 10.42
CA THR A 287 8.23 0.76 9.32
C THR A 287 9.59 1.24 9.79
N TYR A 288 10.60 1.03 8.96
CA TYR A 288 11.99 1.39 9.20
C TYR A 288 12.48 2.31 8.09
N GLN A 289 13.00 3.49 8.45
CA GLN A 289 13.61 4.43 7.51
C GLN A 289 15.03 4.76 7.94
N TYR A 290 15.98 4.59 7.04
CA TYR A 290 17.35 5.04 7.25
C TYR A 290 17.47 6.55 6.99
N PHE A 291 18.12 7.25 7.90
CA PHE A 291 18.48 8.66 7.77
C PHE A 291 19.99 8.81 7.86
N ALA A 292 20.60 9.49 6.89
CA ALA A 292 22.00 9.89 6.93
C ALA A 292 22.25 11.09 7.88
N HIS A 293 21.63 11.03 9.06
CA HIS A 293 21.70 12.06 10.10
C HIS A 293 21.92 11.42 11.47
N PRO A 294 22.63 12.12 12.37
CA PRO A 294 22.82 11.65 13.74
C PRO A 294 21.49 11.69 14.50
N VAL A 295 21.38 10.84 15.51
CA VAL A 295 20.20 10.71 16.39
C VAL A 295 19.71 12.07 16.90
N LYS A 296 20.63 13.00 17.25
CA LYS A 296 20.28 14.34 17.75
C LYS A 296 19.35 15.11 16.80
N LYS A 297 19.50 14.98 15.48
CA LYS A 297 18.62 15.63 14.49
C LYS A 297 17.24 14.95 14.39
N LEU A 298 17.15 13.69 14.81
CA LEU A 298 15.95 12.88 14.68
C LEU A 298 15.08 12.91 15.94
N ARG A 299 15.68 13.14 17.12
CA ARG A 299 14.98 13.18 18.42
C ARG A 299 13.72 14.07 18.44
N PRO A 300 13.70 15.29 17.84
CA PRO A 300 12.50 16.12 17.85
C PRO A 300 11.28 15.47 17.19
N TRP A 301 11.49 14.55 16.23
CA TRP A 301 10.40 13.86 15.54
C TRP A 301 9.76 12.73 16.36
N LEU A 302 10.27 12.48 17.58
CA LEU A 302 9.62 11.63 18.57
C LEU A 302 8.59 12.41 19.42
N ALA A 303 8.56 13.74 19.37
CA ALA A 303 7.68 14.52 20.21
C ALA A 303 6.22 14.52 19.69
N ALA A 304 5.25 14.71 20.58
CA ALA A 304 3.83 14.69 20.22
C ALA A 304 3.46 15.81 19.23
N GLU A 305 4.08 16.98 19.39
CA GLU A 305 3.93 18.17 18.56
C GLU A 305 4.56 18.05 17.16
N ALA A 306 5.45 17.09 16.94
CA ALA A 306 6.10 16.88 15.65
C ALA A 306 5.08 16.65 14.53
N THR A 307 3.98 15.97 14.85
CA THR A 307 2.87 15.71 13.93
C THR A 307 2.29 16.99 13.31
N GLN A 308 2.17 18.09 14.05
CA GLN A 308 1.68 19.36 13.51
C GLN A 308 2.63 19.94 12.46
N GLN A 309 3.93 19.80 12.67
CA GLN A 309 4.94 20.27 11.72
C GLN A 309 4.99 19.43 10.45
N LEU A 310 4.70 18.12 10.58
CA LEU A 310 4.68 17.16 9.48
C LEU A 310 3.39 17.26 8.66
N PHE A 311 2.26 17.57 9.30
CA PHE A 311 0.92 17.60 8.71
C PHE A 311 0.16 18.94 8.93
N PRO A 312 0.75 20.10 8.61
CA PRO A 312 0.17 21.41 8.96
C PRO A 312 -1.15 21.71 8.24
N ARG A 313 -1.43 21.03 7.12
CA ARG A 313 -2.70 21.17 6.38
C ARG A 313 -3.84 20.47 7.11
N GLN A 314 -3.58 19.34 7.74
CA GLN A 314 -4.56 18.52 8.41
C GLN A 314 -4.66 18.85 9.90
N ILE A 315 -3.53 18.88 10.61
CA ILE A 315 -3.47 19.13 12.06
C ILE A 315 -3.41 20.63 12.31
N LYS A 316 -4.53 21.21 12.74
CA LYS A 316 -4.69 22.65 12.94
C LYS A 316 -4.15 23.12 14.28
N LYS A 317 -4.27 22.28 15.31
CA LYS A 317 -3.78 22.59 16.66
C LYS A 317 -3.42 21.31 17.41
N VAL A 318 -2.36 21.39 18.21
CA VAL A 318 -1.99 20.40 19.21
C VAL A 318 -1.92 21.11 20.56
N GLU A 319 -2.68 20.63 21.53
CA GLU A 319 -2.62 21.11 22.92
C GLU A 319 -1.98 20.02 23.79
N LEU A 320 -0.87 20.37 24.42
CA LEU A 320 -0.07 19.47 25.23
C LEU A 320 -0.37 19.66 26.71
N ASN A 321 -0.69 18.57 27.40
CA ASN A 321 -1.00 18.55 28.82
C ASN A 321 -0.05 17.54 29.50
N PRO A 322 1.06 18.01 30.11
CA PRO A 322 1.95 17.13 30.86
C PRO A 322 1.19 16.40 31.97
N VAL A 323 1.32 15.08 32.03
CA VAL A 323 0.73 14.25 33.09
C VAL A 323 1.77 13.97 34.18
N ASN A 324 3.01 13.70 33.77
CA ASN A 324 4.19 13.60 34.63
C ASN A 324 5.46 13.77 33.78
N THR A 325 6.64 13.52 34.36
CA THR A 325 7.95 13.68 33.70
C THR A 325 8.13 12.82 32.45
N GLN A 326 7.41 11.70 32.33
CA GLN A 326 7.51 10.77 31.20
C GLN A 326 6.23 10.68 30.37
N ASN A 327 5.13 11.31 30.80
CA ASN A 327 3.82 11.17 30.16
C ASN A 327 3.23 12.53 29.79
N ILE A 328 2.71 12.62 28.57
CA ILE A 328 2.06 13.81 28.05
C ILE A 328 0.78 13.43 27.30
N ASP A 329 -0.30 14.13 27.59
CA ASP A 329 -1.56 14.01 26.86
C ASP A 329 -1.62 15.08 25.79
N ALA A 330 -1.73 14.67 24.53
CA ALA A 330 -1.81 15.54 23.37
C ALA A 330 -3.23 15.52 22.77
N ASN A 331 -3.88 16.68 22.74
CA ASN A 331 -5.19 16.87 22.11
C ASN A 331 -5.00 17.43 20.71
N TYR A 332 -5.42 16.68 19.70
CA TYR A 332 -5.31 17.04 18.29
C TYR A 332 -6.63 17.57 17.76
N LYS A 333 -6.59 18.77 17.19
CA LYS A 333 -7.68 19.31 16.36
C LYS A 333 -7.30 19.15 14.90
N VAL A 334 -8.11 18.41 14.17
CA VAL A 334 -7.78 18.02 12.81
C VAL A 334 -8.93 18.36 11.87
N SER A 335 -8.56 18.69 10.65
CA SER A 335 -9.48 19.12 9.61
C SER A 335 -9.00 18.54 8.29
N VAL A 336 -9.77 17.63 7.72
CA VAL A 336 -9.51 17.08 6.38
C VAL A 336 -10.55 17.66 5.42
N GLY A 337 -10.08 18.29 4.35
CA GLY A 337 -10.94 18.71 3.25
C GLY A 337 -11.17 17.56 2.28
N LEU A 338 -12.41 17.34 1.83
CA LEU A 338 -12.77 16.45 0.72
C LEU A 338 -13.57 17.27 -0.30
N GLY A 339 -12.87 17.85 -1.28
CA GLY A 339 -13.49 18.83 -2.19
C GLY A 339 -13.90 20.09 -1.44
N GLY A 340 -15.20 20.43 -1.46
CA GLY A 340 -15.76 21.60 -0.76
C GLY A 340 -16.17 21.35 0.71
N ILE A 341 -16.04 20.12 1.22
CA ILE A 341 -16.46 19.76 2.58
C ILE A 341 -15.23 19.70 3.49
N GLN A 342 -15.27 20.41 4.61
CA GLN A 342 -14.26 20.31 5.66
C GLN A 342 -14.78 19.42 6.79
N ILE A 343 -14.05 18.34 7.08
CA ILE A 343 -14.43 17.36 8.10
C ILE A 343 -13.57 17.59 9.34
N PRO A 344 -14.13 18.17 10.42
CA PRO A 344 -13.43 18.27 11.68
C PRO A 344 -13.42 16.90 12.38
N PHE A 345 -12.28 16.55 12.97
CA PHE A 345 -12.18 15.43 13.90
C PHE A 345 -11.19 15.77 15.00
N ASN A 346 -11.45 15.25 16.19
CA ASN A 346 -10.62 15.47 17.35
C ASN A 346 -10.19 14.11 17.91
N PHE A 347 -8.91 13.94 18.18
CA PHE A 347 -8.44 12.76 18.88
C PHE A 347 -7.44 13.14 19.95
N LYS A 348 -7.39 12.32 21.00
CA LYS A 348 -6.48 12.50 22.13
C LYS A 348 -5.57 11.29 22.20
N MET A 349 -4.29 11.55 22.37
CA MET A 349 -3.26 10.53 22.53
C MET A 349 -2.50 10.78 23.82
N ARG A 350 -2.19 9.71 24.55
CA ARG A 350 -1.16 9.72 25.58
C ARG A 350 0.15 9.27 24.96
N PHE A 351 1.21 10.04 25.19
CA PHE A 351 2.58 9.64 24.87
C PHE A 351 3.33 9.32 26.15
N TYR A 352 4.06 8.21 26.14
CA TYR A 352 4.99 7.79 27.18
C TYR A 352 6.40 7.80 26.59
N GLN A 353 7.31 8.55 27.20
CA GLN A 353 8.71 8.68 26.80
C GLN A 353 9.62 8.06 27.88
N PRO A 354 9.96 6.76 27.76
CA PRO A 354 10.84 6.10 28.73
C PRO A 354 12.27 6.64 28.68
N ASP A 355 12.74 7.06 27.50
CA ASP A 355 14.07 7.64 27.30
C ASP A 355 14.12 8.55 26.06
N SER A 356 15.29 9.15 25.79
CA SER A 356 15.46 10.12 24.70
C SER A 356 15.40 9.54 23.28
N LEU A 357 15.40 8.22 23.12
CA LEU A 357 15.47 7.51 21.84
C LEU A 357 14.15 6.87 21.44
N GLN A 358 13.15 6.87 22.30
CA GLN A 358 11.88 6.22 22.01
C GLN A 358 10.69 6.85 22.71
N ASN A 359 9.53 6.67 22.11
CA ASN A 359 8.25 6.89 22.76
C ASN A 359 7.31 5.69 22.52
N GLN A 360 6.24 5.68 23.28
CA GLN A 360 5.04 4.89 23.03
C GLN A 360 3.86 5.85 23.05
N PHE A 361 2.82 5.52 22.30
CA PHE A 361 1.60 6.30 22.27
C PHE A 361 0.37 5.40 22.18
N ASN A 362 -0.72 5.86 22.78
CA ASN A 362 -2.03 5.23 22.65
C ASN A 362 -3.13 6.27 22.66
N ALA A 363 -4.25 5.96 22.00
CA ALA A 363 -5.46 6.75 22.12
C ALA A 363 -5.94 6.72 23.57
N ASN A 364 -6.37 7.88 24.07
CA ASN A 364 -6.96 8.04 25.39
C ASN A 364 -8.24 8.89 25.36
N GLY A 365 -8.76 9.21 24.17
CA GLY A 365 -10.04 9.90 24.00
C GLY A 365 -10.26 10.46 22.59
N GLY A 366 -11.42 11.07 22.40
CA GLY A 366 -11.85 11.62 21.11
C GLY A 366 -12.41 10.54 20.16
N ASP A 367 -12.28 10.80 18.86
CA ASP A 367 -12.94 10.04 17.80
C ASP A 367 -12.25 8.71 17.45
N LEU A 368 -10.99 8.55 17.87
CA LEU A 368 -10.19 7.34 17.66
C LEU A 368 -10.01 6.60 18.98
N LYS A 369 -10.49 5.35 19.06
CA LYS A 369 -10.42 4.52 20.28
C LYS A 369 -9.20 3.62 20.31
N PHE A 370 -8.89 2.99 19.18
CA PHE A 370 -7.85 1.96 19.10
C PHE A 370 -6.72 2.42 18.19
N VAL A 371 -5.92 3.35 18.72
CA VAL A 371 -4.63 3.72 18.12
C VAL A 371 -3.57 3.38 19.14
N LYS A 372 -2.55 2.63 18.74
CA LYS A 372 -1.48 2.23 19.63
C LYS A 372 -0.19 2.07 18.85
N GLY A 373 0.92 2.54 19.39
CA GLY A 373 2.18 2.45 18.68
C GLY A 373 3.34 3.04 19.45
N GLY A 374 4.49 3.08 18.81
CA GLY A 374 5.69 3.67 19.37
C GLY A 374 6.70 3.97 18.29
N MET A 375 7.61 4.86 18.62
CA MET A 375 8.70 5.28 17.75
C MET A 375 10.03 5.03 18.45
N ARG A 376 11.05 4.61 17.70
CA ARG A 376 12.38 4.34 18.23
C ARG A 376 13.46 4.79 17.24
N LEU A 377 14.54 5.36 17.78
CA LEU A 377 15.76 5.69 17.06
C LEU A 377 16.82 4.63 17.37
N LEU A 378 17.31 3.97 16.33
CA LEU A 378 18.33 2.93 16.40
C LEU A 378 19.63 3.51 15.80
N PRO A 379 20.60 3.96 16.62
CA PRO A 379 21.87 4.45 16.12
C PRO A 379 22.56 3.41 15.23
N GLN A 380 23.15 3.85 14.12
CA GLN A 380 23.96 3.02 13.24
C GLN A 380 25.40 3.56 13.20
N SER A 381 26.36 2.80 12.66
CA SER A 381 27.75 3.28 12.49
C SER A 381 27.81 4.57 11.67
N GLN A 382 26.92 4.71 10.69
CA GLN A 382 26.66 5.94 9.96
C GLN A 382 25.16 6.18 9.98
N GLY A 383 24.71 7.33 10.50
CA GLY A 383 23.29 7.70 10.51
C GLY A 383 22.44 7.02 11.60
N THR A 384 21.12 7.02 11.37
CA THR A 384 20.11 6.52 12.32
C THR A 384 19.04 5.75 11.57
N LEU A 385 18.68 4.57 12.07
CA LEU A 385 17.51 3.83 11.59
C LEU A 385 16.31 4.20 12.48
N PHE A 386 15.30 4.84 11.89
CA PHE A 386 14.08 5.24 12.57
C PHE A 386 13.02 4.17 12.41
N GLN A 387 12.47 3.70 13.52
CA GLN A 387 11.40 2.71 13.57
C GLN A 387 10.10 3.36 14.04
N ILE A 388 8.99 3.08 13.35
CA ILE A 388 7.64 3.37 13.80
C ILE A 388 6.87 2.05 13.79
N THR A 389 6.26 1.68 14.90
CA THR A 389 5.35 0.53 14.98
C THR A 389 3.99 1.03 15.44
N SER A 390 2.92 0.79 14.68
CA SER A 390 1.59 1.29 15.05
C SER A 390 0.47 0.39 14.57
N SER A 391 -0.68 0.53 15.21
CA SER A 391 -1.96 -0.04 14.83
C SER A 391 -3.03 1.05 14.90
N MET A 392 -4.01 0.97 14.01
CA MET A 392 -5.19 1.83 14.00
C MET A 392 -6.40 1.00 13.61
N LYS A 393 -7.38 0.93 14.51
CA LYS A 393 -8.67 0.28 14.26
C LYS A 393 -9.80 1.29 14.42
N ILE A 394 -10.65 1.37 13.40
CA ILE A 394 -11.84 2.23 13.41
C ILE A 394 -12.97 1.48 14.12
N HIS A 395 -13.40 1.98 15.27
CA HIS A 395 -14.43 1.35 16.10
C HIS A 395 -15.86 1.54 15.54
N ASP A 396 -16.79 0.66 15.91
CA ASP A 396 -18.21 0.72 15.50
C ASP A 396 -18.93 2.01 15.95
N GLN A 397 -18.40 2.65 17.00
CA GLN A 397 -18.92 3.90 17.55
C GLN A 397 -18.15 5.14 17.08
N ALA A 398 -17.23 5.02 16.11
CA ALA A 398 -16.57 6.19 15.55
C ALA A 398 -17.61 7.13 14.85
N PRO A 399 -17.30 8.43 14.68
CA PRO A 399 -18.13 9.33 13.89
C PRO A 399 -18.43 8.77 12.49
N PHE A 400 -19.59 9.10 11.93
CA PHE A 400 -20.09 8.55 10.66
C PHE A 400 -19.05 8.57 9.53
N LEU A 401 -18.34 9.68 9.35
CA LEU A 401 -17.35 9.84 8.29
C LEU A 401 -16.11 8.96 8.50
N LEU A 402 -15.67 8.78 9.75
CA LEU A 402 -14.59 7.83 10.07
C LEU A 402 -15.07 6.39 9.89
N ARG A 403 -16.31 6.06 10.27
CA ARG A 403 -16.89 4.72 10.02
C ARG A 403 -17.01 4.42 8.53
N ALA A 404 -17.28 5.41 7.69
CA ALA A 404 -17.34 5.22 6.25
C ALA A 404 -16.02 4.68 5.68
N MET A 405 -14.87 5.02 6.28
CA MET A 405 -13.56 4.49 5.86
C MET A 405 -13.43 2.97 6.04
N ARG A 406 -14.29 2.34 6.85
CA ARG A 406 -14.33 0.87 7.02
C ARG A 406 -14.84 0.12 5.79
N SER A 407 -15.40 0.83 4.81
CA SER A 407 -15.72 0.23 3.51
C SER A 407 -14.47 -0.18 2.72
N ILE A 408 -13.32 0.41 3.03
CA ILE A 408 -12.05 0.04 2.41
C ILE A 408 -11.63 -1.31 3.01
N PRO A 409 -11.33 -2.33 2.20
CA PRO A 409 -10.82 -3.61 2.71
C PRO A 409 -9.55 -3.40 3.55
N TYR A 410 -9.40 -4.21 4.60
CA TYR A 410 -8.24 -4.16 5.48
C TYR A 410 -8.01 -2.76 6.10
N TYR A 411 -9.10 -2.06 6.43
CA TYR A 411 -9.10 -0.72 7.04
C TYR A 411 -8.39 -0.65 8.40
N ASP A 412 -8.07 -1.79 9.00
CA ASP A 412 -7.33 -1.97 10.24
C ASP A 412 -5.82 -2.17 10.03
N VAL A 413 -5.39 -2.43 8.80
CA VAL A 413 -3.98 -2.65 8.42
C VAL A 413 -3.44 -1.52 7.55
N LEU A 414 -4.14 -1.21 6.45
CA LEU A 414 -3.62 -0.31 5.41
C LEU A 414 -3.36 1.11 5.93
N PRO A 415 -4.22 1.71 6.78
CA PRO A 415 -3.94 3.03 7.35
C PRO A 415 -2.67 3.07 8.19
N ALA A 416 -2.35 2.00 8.93
CA ALA A 416 -1.13 1.94 9.74
C ALA A 416 0.12 1.87 8.83
N VAL A 417 0.10 1.02 7.80
CA VAL A 417 1.21 0.90 6.82
C VAL A 417 1.45 2.23 6.09
N GLY A 418 0.38 2.79 5.53
CA GLY A 418 0.41 4.07 4.82
C GLY A 418 0.86 5.19 5.76
N GLY A 419 0.22 5.34 6.91
CA GLY A 419 0.51 6.39 7.90
C GLY A 419 1.96 6.39 8.37
N ASN A 420 2.51 5.22 8.72
CA ASN A 420 3.91 5.11 9.14
C ASN A 420 4.88 5.49 8.01
N THR A 421 4.59 5.07 6.78
CA THR A 421 5.39 5.42 5.60
C THR A 421 5.34 6.92 5.31
N VAL A 422 4.15 7.53 5.33
CA VAL A 422 3.98 8.98 5.17
C VAL A 422 4.74 9.74 6.25
N TYR A 423 4.64 9.32 7.52
CA TYR A 423 5.36 9.97 8.62
C TYR A 423 6.87 9.96 8.39
N ALA A 424 7.45 8.79 8.10
CA ALA A 424 8.89 8.65 7.85
C ALA A 424 9.35 9.52 6.66
N LEU A 425 8.59 9.57 5.58
CA LEU A 425 8.91 10.38 4.41
C LEU A 425 8.73 11.88 4.65
N LYS A 426 7.77 12.29 5.48
CA LYS A 426 7.63 13.70 5.90
C LYS A 426 8.81 14.13 6.76
N VAL A 427 9.30 13.28 7.66
CA VAL A 427 10.54 13.55 8.42
C VAL A 427 11.71 13.72 7.45
N GLN A 428 11.83 12.86 6.43
CA GLN A 428 12.87 12.98 5.41
C GLN A 428 12.77 14.31 4.63
N GLN A 429 11.56 14.76 4.29
CA GLN A 429 11.35 16.05 3.64
C GLN A 429 11.74 17.25 4.52
N LYS A 430 11.63 17.13 5.85
CA LYS A 430 12.01 18.19 6.80
C LYS A 430 13.50 18.23 7.11
N LEU A 431 14.22 17.14 6.81
CA LEU A 431 15.66 17.01 7.05
C LEU A 431 16.52 17.30 5.82
N ARG A 432 15.90 17.34 4.63
CA ARG A 432 16.48 17.91 3.41
C ARG A 432 16.48 19.43 3.51
#